data_AF-A0A8C6V1L0-F1
#
_entry.id   AF-A0A8C6V1L0-F1
#
_cell.length_a   1.000
_cell.length_b   1.000
_cell.length_c   1.000
_cell.angle_alpha   90.00
_cell.angle_beta   90.00
_cell.angle_gamma   90.00
#
_symmetry.space_group_name_H-M   'P 1'
#
loop_
_entity.id
_entity.type
_entity.pdbx_description
1 polymer ?
#
loop_
_entity_poly.entity_id
_entity_poly.type
_entity_poly.pdbx_seq_one_letter_code
_entity_poly.pdbx_strand_id
1 'polypeptide(L)'
;FGAPPLCVGGGVGRGRGRGGQGVEPSPNGPATISIEGLSSSTTEAQLKNLLKSVGPIEMFKMIPQHRKAIARFSSPQHAASFQTSFHRHMIDLSHIDVSLIDG
;
A
#
# COMPACT_ATOMS: atom_id res chain seq x y z
N PHE A 1 49.24 -37.68 -14.29
CA PHE A 1 48.47 -36.54 -13.76
C PHE A 1 47.23 -36.38 -14.64
N GLY A 2 46.14 -37.01 -14.21
CA GLY A 2 44.92 -37.11 -15.01
C GLY A 2 44.10 -35.83 -14.97
N ALA A 3 43.69 -35.35 -16.14
CA ALA A 3 42.64 -34.36 -16.27
C ALA A 3 41.28 -35.02 -16.06
N PRO A 4 40.31 -34.38 -15.38
CA PRO A 4 38.94 -34.85 -15.36
C PRO A 4 38.22 -34.53 -16.69
N PRO A 5 37.31 -35.41 -17.15
CA PRO A 5 36.55 -35.19 -18.37
C PRO A 5 35.39 -34.21 -18.15
N LEU A 6 35.03 -33.56 -19.26
CA LEU A 6 33.86 -32.72 -19.42
C LEU A 6 32.58 -33.57 -19.31
N CYS A 7 31.71 -33.26 -18.37
CA CYS A 7 30.32 -33.71 -18.38
C CYS A 7 29.41 -32.51 -18.63
N VAL A 8 28.96 -32.40 -19.88
CA VAL A 8 27.73 -31.71 -20.25
C VAL A 8 26.57 -32.45 -19.57
N GLY A 9 25.82 -31.73 -18.74
CA GLY A 9 24.64 -32.23 -18.05
C GLY A 9 23.59 -31.13 -18.03
N GLY A 10 22.85 -31.03 -19.13
CA GLY A 10 21.70 -30.15 -19.25
C GLY A 10 20.66 -30.47 -18.17
N GLY A 11 20.30 -29.44 -17.42
CA GLY A 11 19.27 -29.49 -16.40
C GLY A 11 18.89 -28.07 -16.02
N VAL A 12 18.42 -27.27 -17.00
CA VAL A 12 17.71 -26.03 -16.68
C VAL A 12 16.42 -26.44 -15.98
N GLY A 13 16.50 -26.56 -14.67
CA GLY A 13 15.36 -26.67 -13.79
C GLY A 13 14.45 -25.49 -14.10
N ARG A 14 13.29 -25.80 -14.68
CA ARG A 14 12.13 -24.93 -14.76
C ARG A 14 11.62 -24.68 -13.33
N GLY A 15 12.35 -23.87 -12.59
CA GLY A 15 11.95 -23.28 -11.32
C GLY A 15 11.39 -21.89 -11.59
N ARG A 16 10.08 -21.84 -11.78
CA ARG A 16 9.28 -20.63 -11.90
C ARG A 16 9.44 -19.79 -10.62
N GLY A 17 9.65 -18.48 -10.74
CA GLY A 17 9.34 -17.53 -9.68
C GLY A 17 10.43 -16.51 -9.36
N ARG A 18 10.38 -15.38 -10.07
CA ARG A 18 11.03 -14.13 -9.66
C ARG A 18 10.57 -13.79 -8.24
N GLY A 19 11.47 -13.89 -7.26
CA GLY A 19 11.28 -13.31 -5.92
C GLY A 19 11.46 -11.80 -5.94
N GLY A 20 10.76 -11.11 -6.84
CA GLY A 20 10.47 -9.69 -6.69
C GLY A 20 9.11 -9.64 -6.03
N GLN A 21 9.07 -9.35 -4.73
CA GLN A 21 7.83 -9.08 -4.00
C GLN A 21 7.29 -7.73 -4.51
N GLY A 22 6.76 -7.75 -5.73
CA GLY A 22 5.69 -6.84 -6.11
C GLY A 22 4.51 -7.25 -5.23
N VAL A 23 4.05 -6.30 -4.43
CA VAL A 23 2.81 -6.41 -3.67
C VAL A 23 1.65 -6.58 -4.65
N GLU A 24 1.41 -7.80 -5.09
CA GLU A 24 0.20 -8.13 -5.85
C GLU A 24 -0.97 -7.83 -4.91
N PRO A 25 -1.85 -6.86 -5.21
CA PRO A 25 -2.99 -6.58 -4.36
C PRO A 25 -3.90 -7.80 -4.41
N SER A 26 -3.91 -8.60 -3.35
CA SER A 26 -4.88 -9.69 -3.18
C SER A 26 -6.28 -9.14 -3.42
N PRO A 27 -7.14 -9.82 -4.19
CA PRO A 27 -8.52 -9.39 -4.43
C PRO A 27 -9.38 -9.38 -3.15
N ASN A 28 -8.93 -10.09 -2.10
CA ASN A 28 -9.47 -10.04 -0.73
C ASN A 28 -8.64 -9.13 0.21
N GLY A 29 -7.88 -8.18 -0.34
CA GLY A 29 -7.06 -7.29 0.45
C GLY A 29 -7.87 -6.26 1.22
N PRO A 30 -7.28 -5.65 2.27
CA PRO A 30 -7.92 -4.58 3.04
C PRO A 30 -8.27 -3.39 2.13
N ALA A 31 -9.56 -3.13 1.95
CA ALA A 31 -10.03 -1.92 1.28
C ALA A 31 -10.06 -0.70 2.22
N THR A 32 -9.74 -0.91 3.49
CA THR A 32 -9.72 0.12 4.53
C THR A 32 -8.29 0.55 4.80
N ILE A 33 -8.08 1.86 4.93
CA ILE A 33 -6.82 2.48 5.32
C ILE A 33 -7.00 3.28 6.60
N SER A 34 -5.95 3.29 7.40
CA SER A 34 -5.73 4.15 8.53
C SER A 34 -4.69 5.19 8.15
N ILE A 35 -5.00 6.46 8.38
CA ILE A 35 -4.13 7.60 8.13
C ILE A 35 -3.84 8.21 9.50
N GLU A 36 -2.59 8.20 9.92
CA GLU A 36 -2.12 8.73 11.20
C GLU A 36 -1.13 9.87 10.96
N GLY A 37 -0.85 10.67 12.00
CA GLY A 37 0.06 11.81 11.88
C GLY A 37 -0.53 13.02 11.13
N LEU A 38 -1.85 13.18 11.14
CA LEU A 38 -2.53 14.34 10.54
C LEU A 38 -2.14 15.65 11.26
N SER A 39 -1.93 16.71 10.47
CA SER A 39 -1.70 18.07 10.99
C SER A 39 -2.95 18.62 11.65
N SER A 40 -2.81 19.49 12.66
CA SER A 40 -3.93 20.19 13.29
C SER A 40 -4.71 21.07 12.29
N SER A 41 -4.06 21.55 11.23
CA SER A 41 -4.71 22.31 10.15
C SER A 41 -5.33 21.42 9.08
N THR A 42 -5.04 20.11 9.08
CA THR A 42 -5.66 19.18 8.13
C THR A 42 -7.14 19.01 8.47
N THR A 43 -8.00 19.31 7.51
CA THR A 43 -9.45 19.17 7.64
C THR A 43 -9.94 17.89 6.97
N GLU A 44 -11.12 17.46 7.41
CA GLU A 44 -11.77 16.28 6.86
C GLU A 44 -11.99 16.39 5.34
N ALA A 45 -12.34 17.59 4.87
CA ALA A 45 -12.54 17.88 3.46
C ALA A 45 -11.25 17.66 2.63
N GLN A 46 -10.09 18.05 3.15
CA GLN A 46 -8.81 17.85 2.47
C GLN A 46 -8.51 16.36 2.29
N LEU A 47 -8.63 15.56 3.37
CA LEU A 47 -8.44 14.11 3.27
C LEU A 47 -9.44 13.48 2.31
N LYS A 48 -10.72 13.86 2.43
CA LYS A 48 -11.79 13.33 1.58
C LYS A 48 -11.56 13.64 0.11
N ASN A 49 -11.05 14.83 -0.21
CA ASN A 49 -10.67 15.19 -1.58
C ASN A 49 -9.50 14.35 -2.10
N LEU A 50 -8.46 14.12 -1.28
CA LEU A 50 -7.33 13.28 -1.65
C LEU A 50 -7.77 11.84 -1.93
N LEU A 51 -8.60 11.28 -1.04
CA LEU A 51 -9.16 9.94 -1.21
C LEU A 51 -9.98 9.83 -2.48
N LYS A 52 -10.89 10.79 -2.70
CA LYS A 52 -11.71 10.88 -3.93
C LYS A 52 -10.88 11.06 -5.20
N SER A 53 -9.71 11.70 -5.11
CA SER A 53 -8.76 11.84 -6.22
C SER A 53 -8.17 10.50 -6.65
N VAL A 54 -7.99 9.57 -5.70
CA VAL A 54 -7.52 8.20 -6.00
C VAL A 54 -8.66 7.29 -6.42
N GLY A 55 -9.82 7.37 -5.76
CA GLY A 55 -10.96 6.55 -6.12
C GLY A 55 -12.20 6.75 -5.24
N PRO A 56 -13.31 6.07 -5.59
CA PRO A 56 -14.54 6.14 -4.80
C PRO A 56 -14.33 5.48 -3.43
N ILE A 57 -14.64 6.25 -2.38
CA ILE A 57 -14.67 5.78 -1.00
C ILE A 57 -16.10 5.47 -0.57
N GLU A 58 -16.25 4.36 0.14
CA GLU A 58 -17.50 3.94 0.75
C GLU A 58 -17.70 4.59 2.12
N MET A 59 -16.62 4.68 2.89
CA MET A 59 -16.67 5.20 4.26
C MET A 59 -15.47 6.07 4.56
N PHE A 60 -15.68 7.05 5.42
CA PHE A 60 -14.65 7.95 5.91
C PHE A 60 -15.00 8.37 7.33
N LYS A 61 -14.03 8.33 8.24
CA LYS A 61 -14.17 8.72 9.64
C LYS A 61 -12.88 9.39 10.12
N MET A 62 -12.96 10.66 10.52
CA MET A 62 -11.83 11.35 11.13
C MET A 62 -11.92 11.31 12.65
N ILE A 63 -10.77 11.18 13.29
CA ILE A 63 -10.58 11.15 14.74
C ILE A 63 -9.48 12.18 15.05
N PRO A 64 -9.79 13.49 14.99
CA PRO A 64 -8.80 14.55 15.15
C PRO A 64 -8.13 14.55 16.53
N GLN A 65 -8.83 14.06 17.57
CA GLN A 65 -8.25 13.85 18.90
C GLN A 65 -7.03 12.91 18.88
N HIS A 66 -7.04 11.92 18.00
CA HIS A 66 -5.92 10.97 17.80
C HIS A 66 -5.06 11.33 16.60
N ARG A 67 -5.32 12.46 15.92
CA ARG A 67 -4.67 12.83 14.64
C ARG A 67 -4.72 11.69 13.62
N LYS A 68 -5.85 10.98 13.64
CA LYS A 68 -6.08 9.76 12.87
C LYS A 68 -7.33 9.91 12.00
N ALA A 69 -7.36 9.26 10.85
CA ALA A 69 -8.53 9.08 10.04
C ALA A 69 -8.58 7.65 9.51
N ILE A 70 -9.78 7.12 9.33
CA ILE A 70 -10.01 5.82 8.74
C ILE A 70 -10.88 6.01 7.52
N ALA A 71 -10.46 5.45 6.39
CA ALA A 71 -11.21 5.52 5.15
C ALA A 71 -11.30 4.14 4.52
N ARG A 72 -12.46 3.81 3.97
CA ARG A 72 -12.69 2.58 3.22
C ARG A 72 -12.97 2.90 1.77
N PHE A 73 -12.16 2.34 0.88
CA PHE A 73 -12.35 2.39 -0.55
C PHE A 73 -13.36 1.33 -1.01
N SER A 74 -13.98 1.59 -2.16
CA SER A 74 -14.82 0.60 -2.83
C SER A 74 -14.00 -0.54 -3.45
N SER A 75 -12.71 -0.29 -3.78
CA SER A 75 -11.78 -1.31 -4.28
C SER A 75 -10.49 -1.34 -3.46
N PRO A 76 -9.99 -2.55 -3.09
CA PRO A 76 -8.74 -2.70 -2.37
C PRO A 76 -7.51 -2.26 -3.18
N GLN A 77 -7.59 -2.26 -4.52
CA GLN A 77 -6.51 -1.70 -5.34
C GLN A 77 -6.34 -0.19 -5.12
N HIS A 78 -7.44 0.57 -5.01
CA HIS A 78 -7.34 2.01 -4.70
C HIS A 78 -6.76 2.24 -3.31
N ALA A 79 -7.14 1.43 -2.33
CA ALA A 79 -6.59 1.49 -0.98
C ALA A 79 -5.07 1.25 -0.99
N ALA A 80 -4.61 0.20 -1.68
CA ALA A 80 -3.19 -0.12 -1.79
C ALA A 80 -2.40 0.97 -2.52
N SER A 81 -2.91 1.47 -3.64
CA SER A 81 -2.30 2.59 -4.36
C SER A 81 -2.24 3.85 -3.49
N PHE A 82 -3.31 4.17 -2.77
CA PHE A 82 -3.32 5.30 -1.85
C PHE A 82 -2.25 5.11 -0.77
N GLN A 83 -2.19 3.95 -0.13
CA GLN A 83 -1.17 3.67 0.87
C GLN A 83 0.24 3.85 0.31
N THR A 84 0.59 3.20 -0.80
CA THR A 84 1.95 3.27 -1.35
C THR A 84 2.33 4.68 -1.79
N SER A 85 1.40 5.44 -2.37
CA SER A 85 1.65 6.80 -2.84
C SER A 85 1.64 7.85 -1.72
N PHE A 86 0.83 7.67 -0.68
CA PHE A 86 0.63 8.66 0.39
C PHE A 86 1.32 8.30 1.71
N HIS A 87 1.88 7.09 1.85
CA HIS A 87 2.66 6.73 3.02
C HIS A 87 3.91 7.62 3.14
N ARG A 88 4.02 8.33 4.27
CA ARG A 88 5.01 9.39 4.51
C ARG A 88 4.96 10.56 3.54
N HIS A 89 3.82 10.77 2.87
CA HIS A 89 3.62 12.00 2.12
C HIS A 89 3.47 13.16 3.09
N MET A 90 3.96 14.33 2.69
CA MET A 90 3.77 15.54 3.47
C MET A 90 2.41 16.13 3.14
N ILE A 91 1.47 16.07 4.08
CA ILE A 91 0.21 16.81 4.01
C ILE A 91 0.31 17.98 4.96
N ASP A 92 0.09 19.21 4.46
CA ASP A 92 0.09 20.42 5.30
C ASP A 92 1.38 20.53 6.15
N LEU A 93 2.52 20.10 5.59
CA LEU A 93 3.84 20.03 6.22
C LEU A 93 4.03 18.94 7.30
N SER A 94 3.02 18.10 7.55
CA SER A 94 3.12 16.94 8.44
C SER A 94 3.34 15.65 7.66
N HIS A 95 4.22 14.78 8.18
CA HIS A 95 4.37 13.44 7.65
C HIS A 95 3.20 12.58 8.11
N ILE A 96 2.37 12.18 7.16
CA ILE A 96 1.28 11.25 7.46
C ILE A 96 1.76 9.81 7.30
N ASP A 97 1.33 8.95 8.21
CA ASP A 97 1.49 7.51 8.08
C ASP A 97 0.22 6.93 7.48
N VAL A 98 0.34 6.11 6.45
CA VAL A 98 -0.81 5.43 5.85
C VAL A 98 -0.57 3.95 5.90
N SER A 99 -1.49 3.24 6.54
CA SER A 99 -1.43 1.80 6.74
C SER A 99 -2.76 1.16 6.33
N LEU A 100 -2.73 0.11 5.52
CA LEU A 100 -3.88 -0.72 5.21
C LEU A 100 -4.29 -1.53 6.44
N ILE A 101 -5.58 -1.50 6.76
CA ILE A 101 -6.15 -2.29 7.85
C ILE A 101 -7.23 -3.22 7.30
N ASP A 102 -7.16 -4.49 7.69
CA ASP A 102 -8.23 -5.45 7.45
C ASP A 102 -9.36 -5.12 8.45
N GLY A 103 -10.52 -4.78 7.90
CA GLY A 103 -11.66 -4.24 8.66
C GLY A 103 -12.55 -5.33 9.22
#